data_AF-A0A202E665-F1
#
_entry.id   AF-A0A202E665-F1
#
_cell.length_a   1.000
_cell.length_b   1.000
_cell.length_c   1.000
_cell.angle_alpha   90.00
_cell.angle_beta   90.00
_cell.angle_gamma   90.00
#
_symmetry.space_group_name_H-M   'P 1'
#
loop_
_entity.id
_entity.type
_entity.pdbx_description
1 polymer ?
#
loop_
_entity_poly.entity_id
_entity_poly.type
_entity_poly.pdbx_seq_one_letter_code
_entity_poly.pdbx_strand_id
1 'polypeptide(L)'
;MNRRKILAGIGSGVAVSLCGCLNRGTSSTREQAVEPKEYPEIPDPLSSETVVDFASDYMEVELHNSRLTDETTSLGLGCTSYLHRDTDEGFYVLANCEGSQTYDHDGDESSSQLAFFSSPIFITAQTVVTVDRDRSAVGRDPSDPAATAHEFQLVNFDETAHEVAVEISRREEPAPEAVYSETQSVDAETALTAEYDIDDPGVYEYTITLEDGTDTTDEWEYAPGDQPVAISMYVSPERTLEVAAISESLF
;
A
#
# COMPACT_ATOMS: atom_id res chain seq x y z
N MET A 1 0.18 -8.03 14.75
CA MET A 1 0.19 -9.49 14.48
C MET A 1 -0.42 -9.67 13.10
N ASN A 2 0.39 -9.52 12.05
CA ASN A 2 -0.06 -9.66 10.67
C ASN A 2 -0.35 -11.13 10.37
N ARG A 3 -1.53 -11.38 9.83
CA ARG A 3 -2.03 -12.72 9.52
C ARG A 3 -1.73 -13.00 8.06
N ARG A 4 -0.63 -13.69 7.79
CA ARG A 4 -0.43 -14.36 6.49
C ARG A 4 -1.58 -15.32 6.23
N LYS A 5 -2.38 -15.04 5.20
CA LYS A 5 -3.36 -15.99 4.68
C LYS A 5 -2.70 -16.82 3.59
N ILE A 6 -2.02 -17.87 4.01
CA ILE A 6 -1.63 -18.95 3.10
C ILE A 6 -2.93 -19.67 2.72
N LEU A 7 -3.47 -19.36 1.55
CA LEU A 7 -4.63 -20.06 0.98
C LEU A 7 -4.20 -21.48 0.61
N ALA A 8 -4.37 -22.41 1.55
CA ALA A 8 -4.33 -23.83 1.24
C ALA A 8 -5.54 -24.15 0.35
N GLY A 9 -5.29 -24.35 -0.95
CA GLY A 9 -6.30 -24.80 -1.90
C GLY A 9 -6.95 -26.10 -1.43
N ILE A 10 -8.20 -26.03 -0.98
CA ILE A 10 -9.05 -27.19 -0.75
C ILE A 10 -10.15 -27.13 -1.79
N GLY A 11 -10.08 -28.06 -2.74
CA GLY A 11 -11.01 -28.18 -3.84
C GLY A 11 -12.47 -28.37 -3.41
N SER A 12 -13.34 -27.75 -4.20
CA SER A 12 -14.71 -28.16 -4.55
C SER A 12 -15.60 -28.72 -3.43
N GLY A 13 -16.40 -27.83 -2.83
CA GLY A 13 -17.61 -28.19 -2.08
C GLY A 13 -18.79 -27.32 -2.49
N VAL A 14 -19.66 -27.84 -3.35
CA VAL A 14 -20.93 -27.19 -3.71
C VAL A 14 -21.82 -27.11 -2.46
N ALA A 15 -21.99 -25.91 -1.90
CA ALA A 15 -23.00 -25.65 -0.87
C ALA A 15 -24.23 -25.00 -1.52
N VAL A 16 -25.23 -25.83 -1.81
CA VAL A 16 -26.58 -25.38 -2.16
C VAL A 16 -27.24 -24.87 -0.87
N SER A 17 -27.49 -23.58 -0.74
CA SER A 17 -28.32 -23.05 0.35
C SER A 17 -29.70 -22.65 -0.18
N LEU A 18 -30.70 -23.35 0.34
CA LEU A 18 -32.12 -23.26 0.03
C LEU A 18 -32.76 -22.03 0.71
N CYS A 19 -33.76 -21.45 0.04
CA CYS A 19 -34.62 -20.38 0.54
C CYS A 19 -35.44 -20.73 1.82
N GLY A 20 -35.82 -19.67 2.56
CA GLY A 20 -37.00 -19.60 3.46
C GLY A 20 -36.64 -19.49 4.96
N CYS A 21 -37.22 -18.63 5.81
CA CYS A 21 -38.55 -18.00 5.83
C CYS A 21 -38.57 -16.75 6.75
N LEU A 22 -39.61 -15.93 6.54
CA LEU A 22 -40.12 -14.85 7.41
C LEU A 22 -40.04 -15.15 8.92
N ASN A 23 -39.59 -14.18 9.72
CA ASN A 23 -40.00 -14.09 11.12
C ASN A 23 -40.36 -12.64 11.50
N ARG A 24 -41.59 -12.48 12.00
CA ARG A 24 -42.22 -11.22 12.39
C ARG A 24 -42.50 -11.29 13.88
N GLY A 25 -41.75 -10.51 14.66
CA GLY A 25 -42.11 -10.08 16.02
C GLY A 25 -41.47 -10.84 17.17
N THR A 26 -40.50 -10.19 17.83
CA THR A 26 -40.62 -9.69 19.21
C THR A 26 -39.58 -8.59 19.41
N SER A 27 -40.03 -7.47 19.97
CA SER A 27 -39.23 -6.32 20.41
C SER A 27 -38.12 -6.75 21.38
N SER A 28 -36.86 -6.58 20.95
CA SER A 28 -35.60 -6.37 21.70
C SER A 28 -34.35 -6.92 20.97
N THR A 29 -34.37 -7.01 19.64
CA THR A 29 -33.22 -7.50 18.87
C THR A 29 -32.37 -6.30 18.48
N ARG A 30 -31.19 -6.20 19.10
CA ARG A 30 -30.03 -5.44 18.63
C ARG A 30 -29.98 -5.49 17.10
N GLU A 31 -29.85 -4.34 16.44
CA GLU A 31 -29.69 -4.27 14.99
C GLU A 31 -28.67 -5.31 14.54
N GLN A 32 -29.00 -5.96 13.43
CA GLN A 32 -28.23 -7.07 12.89
C GLN A 32 -26.79 -6.59 12.70
N ALA A 33 -25.86 -7.14 13.49
CA ALA A 33 -24.46 -6.75 13.45
C ALA A 33 -23.94 -6.90 12.01
N VAL A 34 -23.08 -5.98 11.58
CA VAL A 34 -22.46 -6.06 10.25
C VAL A 34 -21.60 -7.32 10.20
N GLU A 35 -21.92 -8.23 9.28
CA GLU A 35 -21.23 -9.51 9.14
C GLU A 35 -19.89 -9.35 8.39
N PRO A 36 -18.89 -10.21 8.68
CA PRO A 36 -17.67 -10.30 7.90
C PRO A 36 -17.93 -10.69 6.43
N LYS A 37 -17.11 -10.17 5.52
CA LYS A 37 -17.09 -10.54 4.10
C LYS A 37 -16.05 -11.63 3.83
N GLU A 38 -16.34 -12.51 2.89
CA GLU A 38 -15.38 -13.49 2.39
C GLU A 38 -14.37 -12.84 1.44
N TYR A 39 -13.12 -13.31 1.46
CA TYR A 39 -12.08 -12.81 0.56
C TYR A 39 -12.29 -13.32 -0.87
N PRO A 40 -12.02 -12.49 -1.89
CA PRO A 40 -12.02 -12.96 -3.28
C PRO A 40 -10.92 -14.00 -3.50
N GLU A 41 -11.16 -14.91 -4.44
CA GLU A 41 -10.13 -15.85 -4.90
C GLU A 41 -9.12 -15.12 -5.80
N ILE A 42 -7.84 -15.49 -5.71
CA ILE A 42 -6.81 -14.94 -6.60
C ILE A 42 -7.13 -15.35 -8.05
N PRO A 43 -7.18 -14.41 -9.01
CA PRO A 43 -7.48 -14.71 -10.40
C PRO A 43 -6.48 -15.70 -11.02
N ASP A 44 -6.99 -16.63 -11.83
CA ASP A 44 -6.20 -17.51 -12.69
C ASP A 44 -6.79 -17.52 -14.12
N PRO A 45 -6.07 -16.99 -15.13
CA PRO A 45 -4.70 -16.46 -15.05
C PRO A 45 -4.62 -15.09 -14.37
N LEU A 46 -3.47 -14.83 -13.76
CA LEU A 46 -3.12 -13.51 -13.23
C LEU A 46 -2.60 -12.62 -14.36
N SER A 47 -3.13 -11.40 -14.44
CA SER A 47 -2.75 -10.37 -15.43
C SER A 47 -2.93 -8.97 -14.85
N SER A 48 -2.31 -7.97 -15.50
CA SER A 48 -2.36 -6.56 -15.13
C SER A 48 -3.79 -6.01 -14.98
N GLU A 49 -4.74 -6.46 -15.79
CA GLU A 49 -6.15 -6.05 -15.69
C GLU A 49 -6.83 -6.71 -14.48
N THR A 50 -6.75 -8.04 -14.41
CA THR A 50 -7.40 -8.82 -13.35
C THR A 50 -6.87 -8.52 -11.95
N VAL A 51 -5.58 -8.13 -11.83
CA VAL A 51 -4.96 -7.89 -10.52
C VAL A 51 -5.42 -6.58 -9.90
N VAL A 52 -5.79 -5.59 -10.72
CA VAL A 52 -6.28 -4.28 -10.25
C VAL A 52 -7.70 -4.42 -9.69
N ASP A 53 -8.57 -5.14 -10.40
CA ASP A 53 -9.93 -5.43 -9.92
C ASP A 53 -9.88 -6.26 -8.64
N PHE A 54 -9.08 -7.34 -8.66
CA PHE A 54 -8.88 -8.20 -7.49
C PHE A 54 -8.35 -7.42 -6.27
N ALA A 55 -7.36 -6.54 -6.45
CA ALA A 55 -6.81 -5.73 -5.37
C ALA A 55 -7.86 -4.80 -4.73
N SER A 56 -8.76 -4.24 -5.57
CA SER A 56 -9.83 -3.36 -5.09
C SER A 56 -10.82 -4.14 -4.22
N ASP A 57 -11.28 -5.31 -4.70
CA ASP A 57 -12.19 -6.19 -3.96
C ASP A 57 -11.51 -6.74 -2.68
N TYR A 58 -10.25 -7.15 -2.78
CA TYR A 58 -9.49 -7.68 -1.65
C TYR A 58 -9.34 -6.64 -0.54
N MET A 59 -8.98 -5.40 -0.88
CA MET A 59 -8.82 -4.33 0.11
C MET A 59 -10.14 -3.87 0.70
N GLU A 60 -11.23 -3.87 -0.07
CA GLU A 60 -12.56 -3.59 0.49
C GLU A 60 -12.90 -4.62 1.57
N VAL A 61 -12.65 -5.91 1.31
CA VAL A 61 -12.89 -6.99 2.27
C VAL A 61 -11.94 -6.92 3.47
N GLU A 62 -10.65 -6.67 3.27
CA GLU A 62 -9.65 -6.54 4.34
C GLU A 62 -9.99 -5.39 5.30
N LEU A 63 -10.32 -4.21 4.75
CA LEU A 63 -10.72 -3.06 5.54
C LEU A 63 -12.11 -3.25 6.17
N HIS A 64 -13.05 -3.85 5.46
CA HIS A 64 -14.36 -4.18 6.03
C HIS A 64 -14.18 -5.03 7.28
N ASN A 65 -13.48 -6.16 7.15
CA ASN A 65 -13.31 -7.14 8.21
C ASN A 65 -12.47 -6.61 9.38
N SER A 66 -11.43 -5.81 9.13
CA SER A 66 -10.60 -5.22 10.19
C SER A 66 -11.31 -4.14 11.01
N ARG A 67 -12.39 -3.55 10.47
CA ARG A 67 -13.15 -2.47 11.11
C ARG A 67 -14.40 -2.93 11.84
N LEU A 68 -14.78 -4.19 11.73
CA LEU A 68 -15.93 -4.72 12.44
C LEU A 68 -15.70 -4.72 13.97
N THR A 69 -16.65 -4.14 14.67
CA THR A 69 -16.79 -4.22 16.13
C THR A 69 -18.22 -4.61 16.47
N ASP A 70 -18.45 -5.09 17.70
CA ASP A 70 -19.80 -5.41 18.22
C ASP A 70 -20.75 -4.19 18.31
N GLU A 71 -20.21 -2.98 18.06
CA GLU A 71 -20.91 -1.69 18.06
C GLU A 71 -21.18 -1.18 16.64
N THR A 72 -20.59 -1.82 15.62
CA THR A 72 -20.74 -1.39 14.22
C THR A 72 -22.14 -1.73 13.71
N THR A 73 -22.92 -0.71 13.36
CA THR A 73 -24.29 -0.85 12.83
C THR A 73 -24.34 -0.71 11.30
N SER A 74 -23.40 0.04 10.72
CA SER A 74 -23.25 0.16 9.26
C SER A 74 -21.79 0.40 8.89
N LEU A 75 -21.34 -0.20 7.80
CA LEU A 75 -20.03 0.02 7.20
C LEU A 75 -20.16 -0.02 5.69
N GLY A 76 -19.86 1.11 5.05
CA GLY A 76 -19.78 1.22 3.59
C GLY A 76 -18.37 1.62 3.21
N LEU A 77 -17.71 0.81 2.38
CA LEU A 77 -16.36 1.04 1.87
C LEU A 77 -16.39 0.88 0.36
N GLY A 78 -15.55 1.65 -0.32
CA GLY A 78 -15.23 1.46 -1.73
C GLY A 78 -13.73 1.64 -1.91
N CYS A 79 -13.13 0.78 -2.71
CA CYS A 79 -11.71 0.83 -3.03
C CYS A 79 -11.50 0.98 -4.54
N THR A 80 -10.46 1.73 -4.91
CA THR A 80 -9.95 1.82 -6.28
C THR A 80 -8.47 1.50 -6.23
N SER A 81 -8.03 0.60 -7.10
CA SER A 81 -6.62 0.22 -7.20
C SER A 81 -6.05 0.55 -8.56
N TYR A 82 -4.73 0.53 -8.66
CA TYR A 82 -4.02 0.71 -9.91
C TYR A 82 -2.70 -0.05 -9.85
N LEU A 83 -2.32 -0.60 -11.00
CA LEU A 83 -1.05 -1.29 -11.14
C LEU A 83 0.07 -0.27 -11.08
N HIS A 84 1.01 -0.49 -10.18
CA HIS A 84 2.20 0.32 -10.09
C HIS A 84 3.38 -0.30 -10.83
N ARG A 85 3.60 -1.61 -10.65
CA ARG A 85 4.68 -2.33 -11.34
C ARG A 85 4.31 -3.79 -11.57
N ASP A 86 4.72 -4.30 -12.73
CA ASP A 86 4.58 -5.70 -13.16
C ASP A 86 6.00 -6.26 -13.33
N THR A 87 6.31 -7.33 -12.62
CA THR A 87 7.62 -8.00 -12.64
C THR A 87 7.43 -9.50 -12.81
N ASP A 88 8.53 -10.20 -13.10
CA ASP A 88 8.50 -11.67 -13.20
C ASP A 88 8.11 -12.36 -11.87
N GLU A 89 8.23 -11.65 -10.73
CA GLU A 89 7.88 -12.16 -9.40
C GLU A 89 6.42 -11.94 -9.03
N GLY A 90 5.80 -10.86 -9.53
CA GLY A 90 4.43 -10.51 -9.21
C GLY A 90 4.06 -9.07 -9.55
N PHE A 91 2.93 -8.65 -9.02
CA PHE A 91 2.33 -7.35 -9.29
C PHE A 91 2.35 -6.49 -8.03
N TYR A 92 2.94 -5.30 -8.16
CA TYR A 92 2.87 -4.25 -7.17
C TYR A 92 1.68 -3.35 -7.48
N VAL A 93 0.70 -3.34 -6.60
CA VAL A 93 -0.54 -2.60 -6.74
C VAL A 93 -0.67 -1.64 -5.57
N LEU A 94 -1.27 -0.49 -5.82
CA LEU A 94 -1.61 0.47 -4.79
C LEU A 94 -3.13 0.64 -4.77
N ALA A 95 -3.69 0.64 -3.56
CA ALA A 95 -5.13 0.76 -3.34
C ALA A 95 -5.47 2.00 -2.50
N ASN A 96 -6.49 2.71 -2.95
CA ASN A 96 -7.11 3.83 -2.25
C ASN A 96 -8.52 3.42 -1.84
N CYS A 97 -8.87 3.59 -0.57
CA CYS A 97 -10.19 3.24 -0.08
C CYS A 97 -10.81 4.39 0.70
N GLU A 98 -12.11 4.58 0.53
CA GLU A 98 -12.89 5.56 1.26
C GLU A 98 -14.22 4.97 1.68
N GLY A 99 -14.87 5.61 2.65
CA GLY A 99 -16.17 5.16 3.09
C GLY A 99 -16.65 5.82 4.35
N SER A 100 -17.62 5.17 4.98
CA SER A 100 -18.17 5.63 6.26
C SER A 100 -18.53 4.45 7.14
N GLN A 101 -18.45 4.68 8.44
CA GLN A 101 -18.84 3.74 9.47
C GLN A 101 -19.79 4.42 10.44
N THR A 102 -20.81 3.70 10.86
CA THR A 102 -21.72 4.08 11.94
C THR A 102 -21.60 3.07 13.06
N TYR A 103 -21.58 3.56 14.29
CA TYR A 103 -21.55 2.76 15.50
C TYR A 103 -22.60 3.27 16.49
N ASP A 104 -23.20 2.32 17.21
CA ASP A 104 -24.12 2.59 18.32
C ASP A 104 -23.40 2.18 19.62
N HIS A 105 -23.20 3.17 20.49
CA HIS A 105 -22.70 2.96 21.84
C HIS A 105 -23.79 3.32 22.85
N ASP A 106 -24.38 2.32 23.49
CA ASP A 106 -25.43 2.47 24.51
C ASP A 106 -26.67 3.28 24.06
N GLY A 107 -27.01 3.22 22.77
CA GLY A 107 -28.14 3.93 22.15
C GLY A 107 -27.78 5.30 21.59
N ASP A 108 -26.51 5.72 21.70
CA ASP A 108 -25.98 6.92 21.07
C ASP A 108 -25.29 6.53 19.74
N GLU A 109 -25.92 6.92 18.63
CA GLU A 109 -25.38 6.70 17.29
C GLU A 109 -24.31 7.76 16.95
N SER A 110 -23.18 7.29 16.42
CA SER A 110 -22.12 8.14 15.90
C SER A 110 -21.66 7.63 14.54
N SER A 111 -21.24 8.55 13.67
CA SER A 111 -20.77 8.25 12.32
C SER A 111 -19.42 8.89 12.05
N SER A 112 -18.51 8.17 11.40
CA SER A 112 -17.25 8.69 10.87
C SER A 112 -17.11 8.47 9.38
N GLN A 113 -16.46 9.43 8.72
CA GLN A 113 -15.88 9.21 7.40
C GLN A 113 -14.53 8.50 7.54
N LEU A 114 -14.24 7.59 6.62
CA LEU A 114 -13.01 6.83 6.55
C LEU A 114 -12.30 7.16 5.24
N ALA A 115 -10.99 7.39 5.32
CA ALA A 115 -10.13 7.58 4.16
C ALA A 115 -8.81 6.86 4.40
N PHE A 116 -8.41 6.04 3.43
CA PHE A 116 -7.21 5.21 3.44
C PHE A 116 -6.48 5.44 2.14
N PHE A 117 -5.36 6.14 2.22
CA PHE A 117 -4.59 6.55 1.05
C PHE A 117 -3.40 5.61 0.82
N SER A 118 -3.32 5.08 -0.38
CA SER A 118 -2.19 4.37 -0.99
C SER A 118 -1.64 3.23 -0.14
N SER A 119 -2.44 2.19 0.05
CA SER A 119 -2.01 0.93 0.67
C SER A 119 -1.26 0.08 -0.37
N PRO A 120 0.05 -0.20 -0.19
CA PRO A 120 0.80 -1.06 -1.10
C PRO A 120 0.45 -2.53 -0.92
N ILE A 121 0.34 -3.23 -2.05
CA ILE A 121 -0.02 -4.65 -2.12
C ILE A 121 0.93 -5.32 -3.10
N PHE A 122 1.48 -6.47 -2.70
CA PHE A 122 2.21 -7.36 -3.59
C PHE A 122 1.37 -8.63 -3.83
N ILE A 123 1.11 -8.94 -5.10
CA ILE A 123 0.22 -10.03 -5.51
C ILE A 123 0.96 -10.99 -6.44
N THR A 124 0.93 -12.27 -6.08
CA THR A 124 1.37 -13.38 -6.94
C THR A 124 0.19 -14.33 -7.18
N ALA A 125 0.39 -15.37 -7.98
CA ALA A 125 -0.61 -16.42 -8.17
C ALA A 125 -0.94 -17.21 -6.87
N GLN A 126 -0.15 -17.06 -5.82
CA GLN A 126 -0.27 -17.83 -4.57
C GLN A 126 -0.44 -16.97 -3.32
N THR A 127 -0.05 -15.70 -3.37
CA THR A 127 0.07 -14.86 -2.18
C THR A 127 -0.43 -13.44 -2.44
N VAL A 128 -0.97 -12.84 -1.38
CA VAL A 128 -1.27 -11.41 -1.29
C VAL A 128 -0.62 -10.90 -0.03
N VAL A 129 0.25 -9.90 -0.15
CA VAL A 129 0.91 -9.25 0.97
C VAL A 129 0.51 -7.78 0.97
N THR A 130 -0.10 -7.34 2.07
CA THR A 130 -0.41 -5.93 2.33
C THR A 130 0.52 -5.42 3.41
N VAL A 131 1.02 -4.20 3.25
CA VAL A 131 1.92 -3.59 4.24
C VAL A 131 1.25 -2.43 4.95
N ASP A 132 1.52 -2.32 6.24
CA ASP A 132 1.12 -1.16 7.01
C ASP A 132 2.04 0.02 6.67
N ARG A 133 1.45 1.18 6.38
CA ARG A 133 2.22 2.39 6.12
C ARG A 133 2.52 3.10 7.43
N ASP A 134 3.76 3.01 7.89
CA ASP A 134 4.27 3.87 8.95
C ASP A 134 4.80 5.15 8.31
N ARG A 135 3.99 6.22 8.37
CA ARG A 135 4.43 7.53 7.89
C ARG A 135 5.31 8.20 8.94
N SER A 136 6.56 7.76 9.01
CA SER A 136 7.61 8.51 9.69
C SER A 136 8.32 9.41 8.68
N ALA A 137 7.87 10.66 8.55
CA ALA A 137 8.55 11.64 7.69
C ALA A 137 9.94 11.93 8.28
N VAL A 138 10.98 11.46 7.60
CA VAL A 138 12.38 11.75 7.91
C VAL A 138 12.95 12.58 6.75
N GLY A 139 13.61 13.69 7.06
CA GLY A 139 14.52 14.34 6.11
C GLY A 139 14.20 15.79 5.71
N ARG A 140 13.03 16.34 6.02
CA ARG A 140 12.76 17.76 5.70
C ARG A 140 13.50 18.71 6.65
N ASP A 141 14.32 19.60 6.09
CA ASP A 141 14.82 20.76 6.84
C ASP A 141 13.67 21.78 7.01
N PRO A 142 13.17 22.01 8.24
CA PRO A 142 12.08 22.97 8.45
C PRO A 142 12.50 24.43 8.20
N SER A 143 13.79 24.70 7.98
CA SER A 143 14.33 26.05 7.82
C SER A 143 14.23 26.60 6.40
N ASP A 144 14.00 25.76 5.39
CA ASP A 144 13.74 26.19 4.01
C ASP A 144 12.32 25.81 3.53
N PRO A 145 11.31 26.68 3.77
CA PRO A 145 9.96 26.45 3.28
C PRO A 145 9.81 26.68 1.77
N ALA A 146 10.85 27.15 1.07
CA ALA A 146 10.82 27.39 -0.38
C ALA A 146 11.36 26.21 -1.20
N ALA A 147 12.10 25.29 -0.57
CA ALA A 147 12.54 24.04 -1.18
C ALA A 147 11.35 23.18 -1.61
N THR A 148 11.44 22.59 -2.80
CA THR A 148 10.46 21.61 -3.27
C THR A 148 10.78 20.27 -2.62
N ALA A 149 9.96 19.88 -1.65
CA ALA A 149 10.10 18.58 -0.99
C ALA A 149 9.73 17.46 -1.99
N HIS A 150 10.70 16.63 -2.31
CA HIS A 150 10.51 15.36 -3.02
C HIS A 150 10.37 14.23 -2.00
N GLU A 151 9.75 13.13 -2.41
CA GLU A 151 9.50 12.00 -1.54
C GLU A 151 10.09 10.73 -2.14
N PHE A 152 10.57 9.83 -1.30
CA PHE A 152 10.65 8.42 -1.67
C PHE A 152 9.91 7.56 -0.66
N GLN A 153 9.32 6.48 -1.17
CA GLN A 153 8.63 5.48 -0.40
C GLN A 153 9.43 4.18 -0.45
N LEU A 154 9.94 3.75 0.70
CA LEU A 154 10.48 2.42 0.87
C LEU A 154 9.37 1.49 1.32
N VAL A 155 9.16 0.38 0.61
CA VAL A 155 8.09 -0.57 0.87
C VAL A 155 8.72 -1.96 1.00
N ASN A 156 8.64 -2.53 2.19
CA ASN A 156 9.21 -3.83 2.48
C ASN A 156 8.11 -4.88 2.56
N PHE A 157 8.05 -5.80 1.60
CA PHE A 157 7.14 -6.94 1.61
C PHE A 157 7.77 -8.22 2.19
N ASP A 158 9.05 -8.19 2.58
CA ASP A 158 9.69 -9.29 3.32
C ASP A 158 9.23 -9.28 4.79
N GLU A 159 9.22 -10.46 5.42
CA GLU A 159 9.02 -10.68 6.86
C GLU A 159 10.22 -10.26 7.71
N THR A 160 11.33 -9.88 7.09
CA THR A 160 12.50 -9.37 7.80
C THR A 160 12.64 -7.88 7.61
N ALA A 161 13.11 -7.20 8.65
CA ALA A 161 13.53 -5.81 8.53
C ALA A 161 14.81 -5.71 7.69
N HIS A 162 14.96 -4.62 6.95
CA HIS A 162 16.09 -4.36 6.07
C HIS A 162 16.70 -2.98 6.32
N GLU A 163 18.01 -2.85 6.04
CA GLU A 163 18.68 -1.55 5.98
C GLU A 163 18.87 -1.19 4.50
N VAL A 164 18.27 -0.09 4.10
CA VAL A 164 18.28 0.39 2.72
C VAL A 164 19.08 1.67 2.65
N ALA A 165 20.21 1.64 1.94
CA ALA A 165 20.95 2.85 1.60
C ALA A 165 20.36 3.47 0.33
N VAL A 166 20.09 4.78 0.39
CA VAL A 166 19.60 5.56 -0.74
C VAL A 166 20.60 6.67 -1.01
N GLU A 167 21.14 6.68 -2.23
CA GLU A 167 22.01 7.73 -2.73
C GLU A 167 21.36 8.38 -3.95
N ILE A 168 21.33 9.71 -3.97
CA ILE A 168 20.88 10.50 -5.10
C ILE A 168 22.01 11.42 -5.51
N SER A 169 22.37 11.40 -6.78
CA SER A 169 23.37 12.29 -7.36
C SER A 169 22.82 13.00 -8.58
N ARG A 170 23.32 14.22 -8.84
CA ARG A 170 23.01 14.92 -10.09
C ARG A 170 23.93 14.38 -11.18
N ARG A 171 23.38 14.07 -12.35
CA ARG A 171 24.16 13.58 -13.49
C ARG A 171 24.89 14.72 -14.19
N GLU A 172 26.09 15.03 -13.71
CA GLU A 172 27.01 16.00 -14.32
C GLU A 172 28.43 15.41 -14.47
N GLU A 173 29.25 16.01 -15.32
CA GLU A 173 30.67 15.68 -15.42
C GLU A 173 31.55 16.88 -15.00
N PRO A 174 32.46 16.71 -14.01
CA PRO A 174 32.66 15.51 -13.20
C PRO A 174 31.48 15.25 -12.26
N ALA A 175 31.27 13.98 -11.90
CA ALA A 175 30.17 13.57 -11.01
C ALA A 175 30.24 14.40 -9.70
N PRO A 176 29.18 15.14 -9.36
CA PRO A 176 29.12 15.90 -8.12
C PRO A 176 29.00 14.95 -6.92
N GLU A 177 29.22 15.50 -5.73
CA GLU A 177 28.84 14.83 -4.48
C GLU A 177 27.34 14.52 -4.48
N ALA A 178 26.94 13.43 -3.84
CA ALA A 178 25.54 13.06 -3.71
C ALA A 178 24.75 14.22 -3.07
N VAL A 179 23.62 14.57 -3.69
CA VAL A 179 22.71 15.60 -3.15
C VAL A 179 21.89 15.04 -1.98
N TYR A 180 21.76 13.72 -1.90
CA TYR A 180 21.16 13.00 -0.78
C TYR A 180 21.88 11.66 -0.59
N SER A 181 22.19 11.30 0.66
CA SER A 181 22.77 10.00 1.00
C SER A 181 22.40 9.66 2.44
N GLU A 182 21.53 8.67 2.61
CA GLU A 182 21.03 8.22 3.91
C GLU A 182 20.84 6.70 3.93
N THR A 183 20.87 6.12 5.12
CA THR A 183 20.50 4.71 5.35
C THR A 183 19.26 4.66 6.22
N GLN A 184 18.24 3.97 5.74
CA GLN A 184 16.96 3.84 6.42
C GLN A 184 16.73 2.39 6.84
N SER A 185 16.28 2.19 8.08
CA SER A 185 15.77 0.89 8.51
C SER A 185 14.29 0.81 8.17
N VAL A 186 13.88 -0.26 7.50
CA VAL A 186 12.47 -0.51 7.15
C VAL A 186 12.05 -1.82 7.79
N ASP A 187 11.07 -1.76 8.69
CA ASP A 187 10.58 -2.94 9.40
C ASP A 187 9.91 -3.93 8.44
N ALA A 188 9.81 -5.19 8.88
CA ALA A 188 9.13 -6.26 8.15
C ALA A 188 7.67 -5.90 7.80
N GLU A 189 7.26 -6.12 6.55
CA GLU A 189 5.90 -5.86 6.06
C GLU A 189 5.40 -4.42 6.34
N THR A 190 6.31 -3.42 6.24
CA THR A 190 5.99 -1.99 6.45
C THR A 190 6.39 -1.12 5.26
N ALA A 191 5.83 0.09 5.21
CA ALA A 191 6.28 1.14 4.30
C ALA A 191 6.70 2.40 5.06
N LEU A 192 7.83 2.99 4.65
CA LEU A 192 8.40 4.24 5.14
C LEU A 192 8.36 5.29 4.02
N THR A 193 7.96 6.52 4.33
CA THR A 193 8.11 7.67 3.41
C THR A 193 9.15 8.63 3.97
N ALA A 194 10.18 8.94 3.18
CA ALA A 194 11.18 9.95 3.50
C ALA A 194 11.08 11.13 2.52
N GLU A 195 11.37 12.32 3.02
CA GLU A 195 11.37 13.56 2.26
C GLU A 195 12.81 14.04 2.04
N TYR A 196 13.10 14.62 0.88
CA TYR A 196 14.39 15.21 0.55
C TYR A 196 14.20 16.44 -0.35
N ASP A 197 15.18 17.33 -0.36
CA ASP A 197 15.11 18.59 -1.09
C ASP A 197 16.02 18.57 -2.33
N ILE A 198 15.46 18.91 -3.49
CA ILE A 198 16.19 19.18 -4.72
C ILE A 198 15.66 20.47 -5.34
N ASP A 199 16.54 21.46 -5.46
CA ASP A 199 16.18 22.80 -5.95
C ASP A 199 16.58 23.04 -7.41
N ASP A 200 17.62 22.34 -7.88
CA ASP A 200 18.18 22.55 -9.21
C ASP A 200 17.54 21.62 -10.24
N PRO A 201 17.03 22.10 -11.37
CA PRO A 201 16.55 21.22 -12.43
C PRO A 201 17.70 20.48 -13.09
N GLY A 202 17.46 19.24 -13.53
CA GLY A 202 18.47 18.43 -14.19
C GLY A 202 18.13 16.95 -14.18
N VAL A 203 19.04 16.16 -14.71
CA VAL A 203 18.97 14.69 -14.64
C VAL A 203 19.63 14.26 -13.35
N TYR A 204 18.93 13.42 -12.60
CA TYR A 204 19.39 12.82 -11.36
C TYR A 204 19.43 11.31 -11.53
N GLU A 205 20.34 10.69 -10.82
CA GLU A 205 20.48 9.25 -10.70
C GLU A 205 20.24 8.90 -9.23
N TYR A 206 19.39 7.91 -8.97
CA TYR A 206 19.26 7.32 -7.64
C TYR A 206 19.82 5.90 -7.67
N THR A 207 20.57 5.56 -6.63
CA THR A 207 21.04 4.21 -6.36
C THR A 207 20.50 3.76 -5.02
N ILE A 208 19.94 2.56 -4.99
CA ILE A 208 19.37 1.95 -3.79
C ILE A 208 20.14 0.68 -3.55
N THR A 209 20.59 0.47 -2.32
CA THR A 209 21.42 -0.68 -1.96
C THR A 209 20.89 -1.31 -0.68
N LEU A 210 20.60 -2.61 -0.71
CA LEU A 210 20.30 -3.42 0.47
C LEU A 210 21.57 -3.74 1.26
N GLU A 211 21.41 -4.13 2.51
CA GLU A 211 22.52 -4.48 3.40
C GLU A 211 23.40 -5.65 2.90
N ASP A 212 22.88 -6.48 1.99
CA ASP A 212 23.61 -7.59 1.37
C ASP A 212 24.43 -7.18 0.13
N GLY A 213 24.36 -5.91 -0.27
CA GLY A 213 25.03 -5.35 -1.43
C GLY A 213 24.27 -5.48 -2.74
N THR A 214 23.03 -6.01 -2.72
CA THR A 214 22.13 -5.93 -3.88
C THR A 214 21.78 -4.46 -4.12
N ASP A 215 21.97 -3.99 -5.35
CA ASP A 215 21.66 -2.62 -5.73
C ASP A 215 20.84 -2.52 -7.01
N THR A 216 20.20 -1.36 -7.17
CA THR A 216 19.54 -0.95 -8.40
C THR A 216 19.70 0.55 -8.58
N THR A 217 19.86 0.96 -9.83
CA THR A 217 20.09 2.36 -10.21
C THR A 217 19.15 2.73 -11.34
N ASP A 218 18.57 3.91 -11.28
CA ASP A 218 17.76 4.48 -12.36
C ASP A 218 17.87 6.00 -12.36
N GLU A 219 17.35 6.62 -13.41
CA GLU A 219 17.49 8.04 -13.66
C GLU A 219 16.13 8.72 -13.77
N TRP A 220 16.07 9.98 -13.36
CA TRP A 220 14.92 10.84 -13.64
C TRP A 220 15.36 12.25 -14.02
N GLU A 221 14.51 12.94 -14.77
CA GLU A 221 14.68 14.35 -15.08
C GLU A 221 13.73 15.17 -14.21
N TYR A 222 14.27 16.17 -13.52
CA TYR A 222 13.50 17.14 -12.75
C TYR A 222 13.50 18.50 -13.49
N ALA A 223 12.31 19.02 -13.78
CA ALA A 223 12.14 20.38 -14.28
C ALA A 223 11.32 21.26 -13.31
N PRO A 224 11.57 22.59 -13.25
CA PRO A 224 10.87 23.45 -12.31
C PRO A 224 9.40 23.58 -12.70
N GLY A 225 8.51 23.34 -11.74
CA GLY A 225 7.06 23.33 -11.97
C GLY A 225 6.48 21.95 -12.27
N ASP A 226 7.32 20.92 -12.39
CA ASP A 226 6.86 19.53 -12.27
C ASP A 226 6.41 19.27 -10.83
N GLN A 227 5.44 18.38 -10.66
CA GLN A 227 5.09 17.90 -9.32
C GLN A 227 6.29 17.15 -8.71
N PRO A 228 6.40 17.12 -7.38
CA PRO A 228 7.41 16.31 -6.71
C PRO A 228 7.36 14.87 -7.23
N VAL A 229 8.52 14.34 -7.60
CA VAL A 229 8.62 12.94 -7.99
C VAL A 229 8.60 12.13 -6.70
N ALA A 230 7.66 11.19 -6.58
CA ALA A 230 7.70 10.19 -5.53
C ALA A 230 8.37 8.93 -6.07
N ILE A 231 9.54 8.55 -5.56
CA ILE A 231 10.22 7.30 -5.97
C ILE A 231 9.75 6.19 -5.05
N SER A 232 9.14 5.13 -5.57
CA SER A 232 8.82 3.94 -4.77
C SER A 232 9.84 2.83 -4.97
N MET A 233 10.30 2.29 -3.86
CA MET A 233 11.33 1.27 -3.78
C MET A 233 10.72 0.08 -3.05
N TYR A 234 10.80 -1.09 -3.65
CA TYR A 234 10.16 -2.31 -3.19
C TYR A 234 11.20 -3.35 -2.85
N VAL A 235 11.14 -3.87 -1.63
CA VAL A 235 11.82 -5.13 -1.25
C VAL A 235 10.79 -6.24 -1.37
N SER A 236 10.98 -7.13 -2.32
CA SER A 236 10.07 -8.26 -2.53
C SER A 236 10.22 -9.32 -1.41
N PRO A 237 9.24 -10.22 -1.23
CA PRO A 237 9.40 -11.36 -0.32
C PRO A 237 10.57 -12.30 -0.70
N GLU A 238 11.07 -12.23 -1.94
CA GLU A 238 12.24 -12.98 -2.40
C GLU A 238 13.56 -12.18 -2.29
N ARG A 239 13.50 -10.99 -1.66
CA ARG A 239 14.64 -10.07 -1.43
C ARG A 239 15.24 -9.49 -2.70
N THR A 240 14.41 -9.23 -3.69
CA THR A 240 14.81 -8.41 -4.83
C THR A 240 14.41 -6.96 -4.63
N LEU A 241 15.19 -6.07 -5.22
CA LEU A 241 14.94 -4.64 -5.24
C LEU A 241 14.26 -4.26 -6.54
N GLU A 242 13.10 -3.61 -6.43
CA GLU A 242 12.37 -3.06 -7.56
C GLU A 242 12.14 -1.57 -7.33
N VAL A 243 12.26 -0.76 -8.39
CA VAL A 243 12.03 0.69 -8.28
C VAL A 243 11.06 1.17 -9.33
N ALA A 244 10.15 2.03 -8.93
CA ALA A 244 9.22 2.70 -9.81
C ALA A 244 9.16 4.19 -9.46
N ALA A 245 9.38 5.05 -10.46
CA ALA A 245 9.04 6.46 -10.33
C ALA A 245 7.51 6.61 -10.39
N ILE A 246 6.91 7.25 -9.39
CA ILE A 246 5.53 7.70 -9.42
C ILE A 246 5.53 9.08 -10.09
N SER A 247 5.33 9.12 -11.40
CA SER A 247 4.97 10.37 -12.07
C SER A 247 3.45 10.55 -11.99
N GLU A 248 3.00 11.46 -11.12
CA GLU A 248 1.66 12.06 -11.03
C GLU A 248 0.42 11.13 -11.07
N SER A 249 -0.33 11.07 -9.96
CA SER A 249 -1.83 11.12 -9.89
C SER A 249 -2.45 10.45 -8.65
N LEU A 250 -1.66 10.08 -7.64
CA LEU A 250 -2.07 9.07 -6.66
C LEU A 250 -2.09 9.54 -5.20
N PHE A 251 -1.88 10.84 -4.99
CA PHE A 251 -2.04 11.51 -3.70
C PHE A 251 -3.09 12.60 -3.80
#